data_AF-A0A1N7SDA8-F1
#
_entry.id   AF-A0A1N7SDA8-F1
#
_cell.length_a   1.000
_cell.length_b   1.000
_cell.length_c   1.000
_cell.angle_alpha   90.00
_cell.angle_beta   90.00
_cell.angle_gamma   90.00
#
_symmetry.space_group_name_H-M   'P 1'
#
loop_
_entity.id
_entity.type
_entity.pdbx_description
1 polymer ?
#
loop_
_entity_poly.entity_id
_entity_poly.type
_entity_poly.pdbx_seq_one_letter_code
_entity_poly.pdbx_strand_id
1 'polypeptide(L)'
;MNQHVQKMISAFFTAIRPWDSAYAGARLTFIAVRRGDFLEILAARVHLSSVFRQSLKSWFQAGDVEAGQVDLSGGVAAVTQAIEQIAGPDGFEIAKRGRLVLRPEDNQNLVVGLPDLIHPEGISQGNRLAVLTMCGISRQMLAQQPQTDWMLRAAAHPFDSLNELSIEYDLGSASMSSTTLEVVAHATAEVYPQSSVKDGKADLGLWLAKGLDRAKARLGYGVTTTFILPIYQTATANSLSALVTRLDRSTGKHWRPA
;
A
#
# COMPACT_ATOMS: atom_id res chain seq x y z
N MET A 1 -17.72 -3.35 16.16
CA MET A 1 -16.32 -2.86 16.18
C MET A 1 -16.11 -2.03 17.45
N ASN A 2 -15.00 -2.24 18.17
CA ASN A 2 -14.72 -1.52 19.42
C ASN A 2 -14.28 -0.06 19.15
N GLN A 3 -14.56 0.85 20.08
CA GLN A 3 -14.14 2.26 20.07
C GLN A 3 -12.63 2.45 19.84
N HIS A 4 -11.77 1.56 20.37
CA HIS A 4 -10.31 1.66 20.15
C HIS A 4 -9.94 1.51 18.67
N VAL A 5 -10.52 0.51 17.99
CA VAL A 5 -10.30 0.25 16.55
C VAL A 5 -10.71 1.47 15.73
N GLN A 6 -11.91 2.00 15.99
CA GLN A 6 -12.42 3.21 15.31
C GLN A 6 -11.51 4.42 15.53
N LYS A 7 -10.99 4.60 16.75
CA LYS A 7 -10.07 5.70 17.08
C LYS A 7 -8.77 5.60 16.27
N MET A 8 -8.18 4.41 16.12
CA MET A 8 -6.92 4.22 15.37
C MET A 8 -7.13 4.41 13.86
N ILE A 9 -8.22 3.87 13.32
CA ILE A 9 -8.62 4.11 11.92
C ILE A 9 -8.80 5.62 11.67
N SER A 10 -9.55 6.30 12.52
CA SER A 10 -9.78 7.74 12.43
C SER A 10 -8.48 8.55 12.54
N ALA A 11 -7.56 8.15 13.43
CA ALA A 11 -6.25 8.80 13.58
C ALA A 11 -5.40 8.67 12.31
N PHE A 12 -5.36 7.50 11.69
CA PHE A 12 -4.64 7.28 10.43
C PHE A 12 -5.20 8.18 9.31
N PHE A 13 -6.51 8.14 9.07
CA PHE A 13 -7.13 8.95 8.02
C PHE A 13 -7.03 10.45 8.28
N THR A 14 -7.07 10.87 9.54
CA THR A 14 -6.81 12.27 9.91
C THR A 14 -5.38 12.70 9.56
N ALA A 15 -4.40 11.83 9.77
CA ALA A 15 -2.99 12.12 9.49
C ALA A 15 -2.72 12.25 7.98
N ILE A 16 -3.39 11.45 7.14
CA ILE A 16 -3.20 11.50 5.69
C ILE A 16 -4.12 12.50 4.96
N ARG A 17 -5.11 13.07 5.67
CA ARG A 17 -6.09 14.04 5.15
C ARG A 17 -5.51 15.15 4.27
N PRO A 18 -4.35 15.76 4.60
CA PRO A 18 -3.76 16.80 3.75
C PRO A 18 -3.47 16.35 2.31
N TRP A 19 -3.42 15.05 2.05
CA TRP A 19 -3.09 14.45 0.77
C TRP A 19 -4.23 13.60 0.17
N ASP A 20 -5.44 13.66 0.72
CA ASP A 20 -6.58 12.85 0.25
C ASP A 20 -6.82 12.98 -1.26
N SER A 21 -6.74 14.21 -1.78
CA SER A 21 -6.93 14.49 -3.21
C SER A 21 -5.85 13.89 -4.12
N ALA A 22 -4.71 13.47 -3.57
CA ALA A 22 -3.64 12.83 -4.30
C ALA A 22 -3.80 11.30 -4.39
N TYR A 23 -4.64 10.69 -3.56
CA TYR A 23 -4.96 9.26 -3.62
C TYR A 23 -6.09 9.01 -4.62
N ALA A 24 -5.76 9.09 -5.91
CA ALA A 24 -6.71 8.93 -7.00
C ALA A 24 -7.27 7.50 -7.14
N GLY A 25 -6.58 6.51 -6.58
CA GLY A 25 -7.05 5.13 -6.56
C GLY A 25 -6.68 4.40 -5.27
N ALA A 26 -7.40 3.32 -5.03
CA ALA A 26 -7.06 2.36 -4.00
C ALA A 26 -7.16 0.93 -4.54
N ARG A 27 -6.29 0.06 -4.05
CA ARG A 27 -6.28 -1.36 -4.40
C ARG A 27 -6.16 -2.21 -3.15
N LEU A 28 -7.12 -3.09 -2.95
CA LEU A 28 -7.11 -4.14 -1.95
C LEU A 28 -6.50 -5.39 -2.57
N THR A 29 -5.38 -5.85 -2.01
CA THR A 29 -4.77 -7.13 -2.31
C THR A 29 -4.94 -8.03 -1.09
N PHE A 30 -5.21 -9.32 -1.29
CA PHE A 30 -5.34 -10.26 -0.18
C PHE A 30 -4.96 -11.69 -0.55
N ILE A 31 -4.65 -12.46 0.48
CA ILE A 31 -4.68 -13.92 0.54
C ILE A 31 -5.64 -14.30 1.66
N ALA A 32 -6.55 -15.23 1.41
CA ALA A 32 -7.58 -15.66 2.34
C ALA A 32 -7.84 -17.17 2.25
N VAL A 33 -8.47 -17.72 3.29
CA VAL A 33 -9.01 -19.09 3.32
C VAL A 33 -10.52 -19.04 3.18
N ARG A 34 -11.08 -19.82 2.27
CA ARG A 34 -12.52 -19.93 2.05
C ARG A 34 -13.18 -20.78 3.14
N ARG A 35 -14.21 -20.22 3.76
CA ARG A 35 -15.08 -20.87 4.76
C ARG A 35 -16.54 -20.53 4.43
N GLY A 36 -17.17 -21.37 3.60
CA GLY A 36 -18.50 -21.09 3.06
C GLY A 36 -18.48 -19.84 2.18
N ASP A 37 -19.32 -18.86 2.53
CA ASP A 37 -19.41 -17.57 1.82
C ASP A 37 -18.34 -16.55 2.26
N PHE A 38 -17.54 -16.88 3.27
CA PHE A 38 -16.49 -16.00 3.78
C PHE A 38 -15.13 -16.34 3.19
N LEU A 39 -14.36 -15.28 2.94
CA LEU A 39 -12.92 -15.30 2.67
C LEU A 39 -12.24 -14.74 3.91
N GLU A 40 -11.71 -15.63 4.75
CA GLU A 40 -11.04 -15.24 6.00
C GLU A 40 -9.60 -14.89 5.73
N ILE A 41 -9.24 -13.63 6.00
CA ILE A 41 -7.94 -13.07 5.62
C ILE A 41 -6.80 -13.81 6.32
N LEU A 42 -5.80 -14.24 5.54
CA LEU A 42 -4.47 -14.59 6.03
C LEU A 42 -3.55 -13.37 6.04
N ALA A 43 -3.57 -12.61 4.95
CA ALA A 43 -2.87 -11.34 4.82
C ALA A 43 -3.60 -10.47 3.80
N ALA A 44 -3.78 -9.19 4.10
CA ALA A 44 -4.38 -8.23 3.20
C ALA A 44 -3.69 -6.88 3.31
N ARG A 45 -3.62 -6.16 2.19
CA ARG A 45 -3.02 -4.84 2.12
C ARG A 45 -3.84 -3.97 1.19
N VAL A 46 -4.26 -2.80 1.68
CA VAL A 46 -4.90 -1.76 0.88
C VAL A 46 -3.87 -0.70 0.58
N HIS A 47 -3.54 -0.52 -0.69
CA HIS A 47 -2.67 0.56 -1.14
C HIS A 47 -3.51 1.77 -1.53
N LEU A 48 -3.17 2.93 -0.99
CA LEU A 48 -3.63 4.25 -1.44
C LEU A 48 -2.53 4.88 -2.27
N SER A 49 -2.79 5.13 -3.55
CA SER A 49 -1.79 5.64 -4.49
C SER A 49 -2.41 6.65 -5.46
N SER A 50 -1.56 7.52 -6.01
CA SER A 50 -1.93 8.42 -7.10
C SER A 50 -2.09 7.69 -8.43
N VAL A 51 -1.43 6.53 -8.60
CA VAL A 51 -1.50 5.74 -9.83
C VAL A 51 -1.14 4.27 -9.55
N PHE A 52 -1.90 3.35 -10.14
CA PHE A 52 -1.53 1.95 -10.27
C PHE A 52 -1.11 1.69 -11.71
N ARG A 53 0.16 1.29 -11.91
CA ARG A 53 0.71 1.06 -13.25
C ARG A 53 0.49 -0.37 -13.75
N GLN A 54 0.37 -1.30 -12.81
CA GLN A 54 0.16 -2.70 -13.10
C GLN A 54 -1.34 -2.99 -13.14
N SER A 55 -1.75 -3.81 -14.11
CA SER A 55 -3.08 -4.41 -14.11
C SER A 55 -3.28 -5.25 -12.86
N LEU A 56 -4.53 -5.51 -12.51
CA LEU A 56 -4.84 -6.49 -11.47
C LEU A 56 -4.24 -7.84 -11.83
N LYS A 57 -3.62 -8.49 -10.84
CA LYS A 57 -3.20 -9.88 -10.97
C LYS A 57 -4.42 -10.77 -11.15
N SER A 58 -4.26 -11.82 -11.95
CA SER A 58 -5.29 -12.84 -12.11
C SER A 58 -5.57 -13.49 -10.76
N TRP A 59 -6.83 -13.83 -10.51
CA TRP A 59 -7.23 -14.58 -9.31
C TRP A 59 -6.47 -15.91 -9.22
N PHE A 60 -6.01 -16.23 -8.02
CA PHE A 60 -5.41 -17.53 -7.69
C PHE A 60 -6.31 -18.30 -6.74
N GLN A 61 -6.37 -19.61 -6.94
CA GLN A 61 -7.08 -20.54 -6.07
C GLN A 61 -6.34 -21.87 -6.01
N ALA A 62 -6.12 -22.37 -4.80
CA ALA A 62 -5.59 -23.70 -4.52
C ALA A 62 -6.34 -24.28 -3.32
N GLY A 63 -7.20 -25.27 -3.57
CA GLY A 63 -8.13 -25.79 -2.55
C GLY A 63 -8.98 -24.69 -1.93
N ASP A 64 -8.82 -24.47 -0.63
CA ASP A 64 -9.50 -23.41 0.12
C ASP A 64 -8.70 -22.09 0.21
N VAL A 65 -7.45 -22.03 -0.26
CA VAL A 65 -6.68 -20.78 -0.31
C VAL A 65 -6.99 -20.01 -1.59
N GLU A 66 -7.30 -18.72 -1.45
CA GLU A 66 -7.51 -17.79 -2.55
C GLU A 66 -6.63 -16.55 -2.40
N ALA A 67 -6.17 -16.02 -3.53
CA ALA A 67 -5.50 -14.72 -3.58
C ALA A 67 -6.08 -13.87 -4.70
N GLY A 68 -6.17 -12.57 -4.46
CA GLY A 68 -6.85 -11.66 -5.37
C GLY A 68 -6.50 -10.20 -5.17
N GLN A 69 -6.87 -9.40 -6.17
CA GLN A 69 -6.77 -7.95 -6.14
C GLN A 69 -8.10 -7.34 -6.59
N VAL A 70 -8.53 -6.28 -5.90
CA VAL A 70 -9.75 -5.53 -6.19
C VAL A 70 -9.43 -4.05 -6.11
N ASP A 71 -9.77 -3.30 -7.17
CA ASP A 71 -9.71 -1.84 -7.13
C ASP A 71 -10.91 -1.30 -6.34
N LEU A 72 -10.66 -0.38 -5.42
CA LEU A 72 -11.66 0.31 -4.63
C LEU A 72 -11.90 1.70 -5.24
N SER A 73 -13.07 1.88 -5.85
CA SER A 73 -13.49 3.16 -6.42
C SER A 73 -14.11 4.06 -5.35
N GLY A 74 -13.79 5.36 -5.37
CA GLY A 74 -14.28 6.33 -4.37
C GLY A 74 -13.20 6.87 -3.42
N GLY A 75 -11.92 6.55 -3.68
CA GLY A 75 -10.78 7.13 -2.96
C GLY A 75 -10.75 6.75 -1.49
N VAL A 76 -10.27 7.67 -0.65
CA VAL A 76 -10.06 7.45 0.79
C VAL A 76 -11.34 7.00 1.49
N ALA A 77 -12.50 7.59 1.17
CA ALA A 77 -13.77 7.23 1.79
C ALA A 77 -14.18 5.77 1.54
N ALA A 78 -14.01 5.29 0.30
CA ALA A 78 -14.28 3.90 -0.04
C ALA A 78 -13.33 2.94 0.67
N VAL A 79 -12.07 3.33 0.87
CA VAL A 79 -11.11 2.55 1.65
C VAL A 79 -11.52 2.49 3.12
N THR A 80 -11.89 3.61 3.73
CA THR A 80 -12.38 3.64 5.11
C THR A 80 -13.57 2.70 5.28
N GLN A 81 -14.57 2.79 4.40
CA GLN A 81 -15.74 1.92 4.43
C GLN A 81 -15.35 0.44 4.26
N ALA A 82 -14.47 0.11 3.32
CA ALA A 82 -14.03 -1.26 3.08
C ALA A 82 -13.34 -1.84 4.32
N ILE A 83 -12.45 -1.08 4.97
CA ILE A 83 -11.78 -1.51 6.19
C ILE A 83 -12.77 -1.75 7.33
N GLU A 84 -13.74 -0.84 7.52
CA GLU A 84 -14.79 -1.00 8.53
C GLU A 84 -15.64 -2.25 8.29
N GLN A 85 -15.93 -2.57 7.03
CA GLN A 85 -16.65 -3.78 6.63
C GLN A 85 -15.81 -5.04 6.83
N ILE A 86 -14.52 -5.03 6.46
CA ILE A 86 -13.59 -6.16 6.66
C ILE A 86 -13.40 -6.45 8.16
N ALA A 87 -13.31 -5.40 8.99
CA ALA A 87 -13.21 -5.50 10.44
C ALA A 87 -14.55 -5.80 11.12
N GLY A 88 -15.65 -5.74 10.37
CA GLY A 88 -17.01 -6.02 10.83
C GLY A 88 -17.39 -7.49 10.73
N PRO A 89 -18.47 -7.92 11.40
CA PRO A 89 -18.93 -9.31 11.37
C PRO A 89 -19.44 -9.74 9.99
N ASP A 90 -19.98 -8.81 9.22
CA ASP A 90 -20.60 -9.07 7.92
C ASP A 90 -19.58 -9.25 6.80
N GLY A 91 -18.37 -8.70 6.95
CA GLY A 91 -17.32 -8.70 5.92
C GLY A 91 -17.57 -7.70 4.78
N PHE A 92 -16.56 -7.52 3.95
CA PHE A 92 -16.59 -6.72 2.73
C PHE A 92 -16.97 -7.59 1.53
N GLU A 93 -18.04 -7.22 0.83
CA GLU A 93 -18.52 -8.00 -0.31
C GLU A 93 -17.59 -7.86 -1.52
N ILE A 94 -17.14 -9.00 -2.03
CA ILE A 94 -16.45 -9.11 -3.31
C ILE A 94 -17.41 -9.79 -4.28
N ALA A 95 -17.85 -9.04 -5.28
CA ALA A 95 -18.83 -9.49 -6.26
C ALA A 95 -18.47 -10.86 -6.84
N LYS A 96 -19.39 -11.83 -6.72
CA LYS A 96 -19.27 -13.22 -7.19
C LYS A 96 -18.17 -14.05 -6.50
N ARG A 97 -17.56 -13.58 -5.40
CA ARG A 97 -16.49 -14.29 -4.68
C ARG A 97 -16.80 -14.57 -3.22
N GLY A 98 -17.66 -13.77 -2.60
CA GLY A 98 -18.04 -13.92 -1.20
C GLY A 98 -17.69 -12.66 -0.39
N ARG A 99 -17.52 -12.82 0.92
CA ARG A 99 -17.28 -11.71 1.84
C ARG A 99 -15.92 -11.83 2.51
N LEU A 100 -15.07 -10.83 2.30
CA LEU A 100 -13.74 -10.77 2.89
C LEU A 100 -13.82 -10.28 4.34
N VAL A 101 -13.20 -11.00 5.27
CA VAL A 101 -13.29 -10.68 6.70
C VAL A 101 -11.96 -10.91 7.42
N LEU A 102 -11.61 -9.99 8.32
CA LEU A 102 -10.53 -10.19 9.28
C LEU A 102 -11.13 -10.65 10.61
N ARG A 103 -10.87 -11.90 10.99
CA ARG A 103 -11.45 -12.48 12.21
C ARG A 103 -10.61 -12.11 13.45
N PRO A 104 -11.23 -11.63 14.54
CA PRO A 104 -10.57 -11.56 15.83
C PRO A 104 -10.47 -12.94 16.49
N GLU A 105 -9.59 -13.08 17.47
CA GLU A 105 -9.54 -14.29 18.32
C GLU A 105 -10.82 -14.42 19.14
N ASP A 106 -11.21 -15.65 19.47
CA ASP A 106 -12.44 -15.92 20.20
C ASP A 106 -12.49 -15.10 21.49
N ASN A 107 -13.59 -14.36 21.67
CA ASN A 107 -13.82 -13.44 22.78
C ASN A 107 -12.83 -12.24 22.87
N GLN A 108 -12.05 -11.99 21.81
CA GLN A 108 -11.16 -10.83 21.72
C GLN A 108 -11.64 -9.85 20.64
N ASN A 109 -11.06 -8.65 20.66
CA ASN A 109 -11.22 -7.67 19.59
C ASN A 109 -10.01 -7.74 18.65
N LEU A 110 -10.16 -7.23 17.44
CA LEU A 110 -9.01 -6.96 16.57
C LEU A 110 -8.01 -6.05 17.28
N VAL A 111 -6.73 -6.37 17.11
CA VAL A 111 -5.64 -5.55 17.64
C VAL A 111 -5.24 -4.55 16.56
N VAL A 112 -5.18 -3.27 16.90
CA VAL A 112 -4.81 -2.21 15.94
C VAL A 112 -3.66 -1.41 16.52
N GLY A 113 -2.57 -1.35 15.76
CA GLY A 113 -1.39 -0.56 16.13
C GLY A 113 -1.66 0.94 16.02
N LEU A 114 -0.77 1.73 16.63
CA LEU A 114 -0.69 3.14 16.31
C LEU A 114 -0.29 3.31 14.82
N PRO A 115 -0.85 4.29 14.11
CA PRO A 115 -0.42 4.62 12.75
C PRO A 115 1.09 4.88 12.70
N ASP A 116 1.80 4.12 11.85
CA ASP A 116 3.22 4.36 11.58
C ASP A 116 3.33 5.29 10.38
N LEU A 117 3.57 6.58 10.62
CA LEU A 117 3.63 7.60 9.57
C LEU A 117 4.97 7.62 8.81
N ILE A 118 5.98 6.87 9.30
CA ILE A 118 7.29 6.75 8.67
C ILE A 118 7.73 5.28 8.77
N HIS A 119 7.00 4.43 8.04
CA HIS A 119 7.17 2.99 8.14
C HIS A 119 8.57 2.53 7.68
N PRO A 120 9.22 1.57 8.36
CA PRO A 120 10.55 1.07 8.00
C PRO A 120 10.68 0.57 6.55
N GLU A 121 9.61 -0.01 6.00
CA GLU A 121 9.54 -0.40 4.58
C GLU A 121 9.71 0.80 3.64
N GLY A 122 9.13 1.94 4.00
CA GLY A 122 9.31 3.18 3.25
C GLY A 122 10.75 3.67 3.35
N ILE A 123 11.29 3.72 4.57
CA ILE A 123 12.66 4.19 4.83
C ILE A 123 13.68 3.40 4.00
N SER A 124 13.56 2.07 3.95
CA SER A 124 14.49 1.21 3.21
C SER A 124 14.42 1.42 1.70
N GLN A 125 13.27 1.87 1.19
CA GLN A 125 13.05 2.21 -0.22
C GLN A 125 13.28 3.69 -0.53
N GLY A 126 13.68 4.49 0.46
CA GLY A 126 13.83 5.94 0.31
C GLY A 126 12.49 6.66 0.10
N ASN A 127 11.37 6.06 0.51
CA ASN A 127 10.02 6.57 0.36
C ASN A 127 9.36 6.87 1.71
N ARG A 128 8.37 7.75 1.73
CA ARG A 128 7.51 7.93 2.91
C ARG A 128 6.26 7.08 2.76
N LEU A 129 6.14 6.08 3.63
CA LEU A 129 4.95 5.25 3.72
C LEU A 129 4.29 5.49 5.08
N ALA A 130 3.00 5.78 5.07
CA ALA A 130 2.18 5.74 6.27
C ALA A 130 1.38 4.45 6.29
N VAL A 131 1.45 3.69 7.39
CA VAL A 131 0.85 2.36 7.52
C VAL A 131 -0.05 2.30 8.75
N LEU A 132 -1.26 1.79 8.57
CA LEU A 132 -2.13 1.31 9.65
C LEU A 132 -2.15 -0.22 9.60
N THR A 133 -1.84 -0.88 10.71
CA THR A 133 -1.83 -2.34 10.81
C THR A 133 -2.91 -2.81 11.78
N MET A 134 -3.75 -3.74 11.31
CA MET A 134 -4.75 -4.46 12.10
C MET A 134 -4.40 -5.95 12.09
N CYS A 135 -4.41 -6.58 13.26
CA CYS A 135 -4.13 -7.99 13.44
C CYS A 135 -5.37 -8.72 13.96
N GLY A 136 -5.62 -9.90 13.40
CA GLY A 136 -6.67 -10.83 13.82
C GLY A 136 -6.10 -12.07 14.50
N ILE A 137 -6.74 -13.21 14.26
CA ILE A 137 -6.36 -14.52 14.81
C ILE A 137 -4.97 -14.99 14.40
N SER A 138 -4.46 -15.98 15.15
CA SER A 138 -3.30 -16.77 14.74
C SER A 138 -3.52 -17.36 13.36
N ARG A 139 -2.54 -17.16 12.48
CA ARG A 139 -2.61 -17.64 11.09
C ARG A 139 -2.67 -19.16 11.00
N GLN A 140 -2.04 -19.86 11.95
CA GLN A 140 -2.04 -21.33 12.01
C GLN A 140 -3.44 -21.91 12.24
N MET A 141 -4.37 -21.13 12.80
CA MET A 141 -5.77 -21.54 12.96
C MET A 141 -6.52 -21.59 11.61
N LEU A 142 -6.08 -20.82 10.62
CA LEU A 142 -6.69 -20.78 9.29
C LEU A 142 -5.94 -21.64 8.27
N ALA A 143 -4.61 -21.57 8.28
CA ALA A 143 -3.73 -22.24 7.32
C ALA A 143 -2.71 -23.11 8.06
N GLN A 144 -3.04 -24.39 8.24
CA GLN A 144 -2.19 -25.35 8.91
C GLN A 144 -1.04 -25.81 8.00
N GLN A 145 0.17 -25.82 8.55
CA GLN A 145 1.35 -26.36 7.89
C GLN A 145 1.63 -27.78 8.36
N PRO A 146 2.05 -28.71 7.47
CA PRO A 146 2.48 -28.47 6.08
C PRO A 146 1.36 -28.60 5.02
N GLN A 147 0.10 -28.80 5.42
CA GLN A 147 -1.00 -29.09 4.50
C GLN A 147 -1.20 -27.96 3.48
N THR A 148 -1.15 -26.71 3.94
CA THR A 148 -1.27 -25.56 3.05
C THR A 148 -0.12 -25.50 2.03
N ASP A 149 1.13 -25.73 2.44
CA ASP A 149 2.26 -25.73 1.50
C ASP A 149 2.14 -26.84 0.44
N TRP A 150 1.67 -28.04 0.81
CA TRP A 150 1.43 -29.10 -0.18
C TRP A 150 0.34 -28.74 -1.18
N MET A 151 -0.73 -28.11 -0.71
CA MET A 151 -1.82 -27.64 -1.55
C MET A 151 -1.36 -26.56 -2.55
N LEU A 152 -0.51 -25.64 -2.11
CA LEU A 152 0.07 -24.61 -2.98
C LEU A 152 0.98 -25.20 -4.06
N ARG A 153 1.81 -26.21 -3.70
CA ARG A 153 2.68 -26.90 -4.66
C ARG A 153 1.93 -27.75 -5.67
N ALA A 154 0.73 -28.23 -5.31
CA ALA A 154 -0.14 -29.01 -6.19
C ALA A 154 -1.06 -28.14 -7.08
N ALA A 155 -1.06 -26.82 -6.92
CA ALA A 155 -1.89 -25.91 -7.68
C ALA A 155 -1.49 -25.88 -9.17
N ALA A 156 -2.41 -25.45 -10.04
CA ALA A 156 -2.13 -25.31 -11.48
C ALA A 156 -0.99 -24.31 -11.77
N HIS A 157 -0.88 -23.27 -10.94
CA HIS A 157 0.28 -22.40 -10.88
C HIS A 157 0.93 -22.57 -9.50
N PRO A 158 1.96 -23.42 -9.38
CA PRO A 158 2.46 -23.86 -8.09
C PRO A 158 3.24 -22.76 -7.37
N PHE A 159 3.12 -22.74 -6.04
CA PHE A 159 3.96 -21.95 -5.14
C PHE A 159 4.53 -22.85 -4.04
N ASP A 160 5.76 -22.61 -3.63
CA ASP A 160 6.49 -23.37 -2.63
C ASP A 160 5.93 -23.19 -1.22
N SER A 161 5.40 -21.99 -0.94
CA SER A 161 4.85 -21.60 0.36
C SER A 161 3.90 -20.41 0.25
N LEU A 162 3.13 -20.15 1.31
CA LEU A 162 2.34 -18.92 1.39
C LEU A 162 3.20 -17.64 1.37
N ASN A 163 4.47 -17.71 1.78
CA ASN A 163 5.36 -16.55 1.74
C ASN A 163 5.70 -16.18 0.29
N GLU A 164 5.98 -17.17 -0.56
CA GLU A 164 6.19 -16.92 -1.99
C GLU A 164 4.93 -16.34 -2.64
N LEU A 165 3.76 -16.90 -2.34
CA LEU A 165 2.47 -16.35 -2.81
C LEU A 165 2.26 -14.91 -2.32
N SER A 166 2.66 -14.59 -1.09
CA SER A 166 2.56 -13.22 -0.53
C SER A 166 3.45 -12.23 -1.26
N ILE A 167 4.67 -12.64 -1.61
CA ILE A 167 5.59 -11.84 -2.42
C ILE A 167 5.03 -11.66 -3.83
N GLU A 168 4.53 -12.73 -4.45
CA GLU A 168 3.90 -12.66 -5.76
C GLU A 168 2.70 -11.71 -5.75
N TYR A 169 1.93 -11.62 -4.67
CA TYR A 169 0.79 -10.70 -4.60
C TYR A 169 1.13 -9.29 -4.06
N ASP A 170 2.40 -8.93 -3.90
CA ASP A 170 2.83 -7.63 -3.36
C ASP A 170 2.38 -7.36 -1.90
N LEU A 171 2.12 -8.41 -1.12
CA LEU A 171 1.80 -8.33 0.32
C LEU A 171 3.04 -8.27 1.21
N GLY A 172 4.23 -8.45 0.63
CA GLY A 172 5.51 -8.50 1.35
C GLY A 172 5.71 -9.80 2.13
N SER A 173 6.83 -9.90 2.83
CA SER A 173 7.20 -11.06 3.66
C SER A 173 6.73 -10.91 5.12
N ALA A 174 5.53 -10.36 5.33
CA ALA A 174 5.04 -9.98 6.66
C ALA A 174 5.02 -11.16 7.66
N SER A 175 5.13 -10.82 8.95
CA SER A 175 5.18 -11.78 10.05
C SER A 175 4.08 -12.84 9.95
N MET A 176 4.48 -14.10 9.91
CA MET A 176 3.61 -15.25 9.65
C MET A 176 2.79 -15.70 10.87
N SER A 177 2.83 -14.98 12.01
CA SER A 177 2.21 -15.44 13.26
C SER A 177 0.71 -15.16 13.35
N SER A 178 0.24 -14.04 12.83
CA SER A 178 -1.17 -13.61 12.89
C SER A 178 -1.68 -13.21 11.52
N THR A 179 -3.00 -13.21 11.38
CA THR A 179 -3.69 -12.65 10.21
C THR A 179 -3.60 -11.13 10.26
N THR A 180 -3.36 -10.50 9.10
CA THR A 180 -3.12 -9.04 9.06
C THR A 180 -3.92 -8.36 7.97
N LEU A 181 -4.37 -7.14 8.26
CA LEU A 181 -4.85 -6.17 7.29
C LEU A 181 -4.04 -4.88 7.47
N GLU A 182 -3.39 -4.45 6.41
CA GLU A 182 -2.65 -3.20 6.40
C GLU A 182 -3.27 -2.18 5.44
N VAL A 183 -3.17 -0.91 5.80
CA VAL A 183 -3.55 0.22 4.93
C VAL A 183 -2.31 1.05 4.72
N VAL A 184 -1.83 1.10 3.48
CA VAL A 184 -0.57 1.73 3.11
C VAL A 184 -0.87 2.96 2.25
N ALA A 185 -0.63 4.13 2.82
CA ALA A 185 -0.65 5.39 2.09
C ALA A 185 0.75 5.69 1.54
N HIS A 186 0.88 5.59 0.22
CA HIS A 186 2.12 5.86 -0.49
C HIS A 186 2.45 7.35 -0.52
N ALA A 187 3.71 7.68 -0.75
CA ALA A 187 4.09 9.08 -0.92
C ALA A 187 3.40 9.66 -2.16
N THR A 188 2.90 10.88 -1.98
CA THR A 188 2.24 11.63 -3.05
C THR A 188 3.22 12.55 -3.77
N ALA A 189 4.47 12.59 -3.30
CA ALA A 189 5.57 13.35 -3.86
C ALA A 189 6.86 12.53 -3.74
N GLU A 190 7.61 12.39 -4.83
CA GLU A 190 8.83 11.58 -4.89
C GLU A 190 9.92 12.30 -5.68
N VAL A 191 11.18 12.04 -5.36
CA VAL A 191 12.30 12.53 -6.18
C VAL A 191 12.23 11.85 -7.54
N TYR A 192 12.37 12.62 -8.61
CA TYR A 192 12.33 12.06 -9.95
C TYR A 192 13.50 11.08 -10.13
N PRO A 193 13.27 9.81 -10.56
CA PRO A 193 14.35 8.83 -10.65
C PRO A 193 15.47 9.18 -11.63
N GLN A 194 15.24 10.12 -12.55
CA GLN A 194 16.28 10.61 -13.48
C GLN A 194 17.01 11.85 -12.96
N SER A 195 16.76 12.27 -11.71
CA SER A 195 17.58 13.29 -11.06
C SER A 195 19.03 12.82 -11.03
N SER A 196 19.98 13.70 -11.35
CA SER A 196 21.39 13.34 -11.52
C SER A 196 22.32 14.46 -11.06
N VAL A 197 23.55 14.09 -10.73
CA VAL A 197 24.63 15.05 -10.49
C VAL A 197 25.77 14.70 -11.43
N LYS A 198 26.17 15.65 -12.28
CA LYS A 198 27.26 15.48 -13.24
C LYS A 198 28.05 16.78 -13.37
N ASP A 199 29.38 16.68 -13.35
CA ASP A 199 30.30 17.81 -13.54
C ASP A 199 30.01 19.00 -12.61
N GLY A 200 29.68 18.72 -11.35
CA GLY A 200 29.34 19.73 -10.34
C GLY A 200 27.97 20.39 -10.52
N LYS A 201 27.13 19.91 -11.46
CA LYS A 201 25.76 20.38 -11.67
C LYS A 201 24.77 19.30 -11.24
N ALA A 202 23.75 19.70 -10.49
CA ALA A 202 22.64 18.84 -10.11
C ALA A 202 21.41 19.14 -10.99
N ASP A 203 20.88 18.13 -11.65
CA ASP A 203 19.56 18.14 -12.26
C ASP A 203 18.61 17.40 -11.33
N LEU A 204 17.68 18.12 -10.72
CA LEU A 204 16.78 17.57 -9.71
C LEU A 204 15.34 17.71 -10.19
N GLY A 205 14.61 16.61 -10.19
CA GLY A 205 13.19 16.60 -10.49
C GLY A 205 12.36 16.16 -9.30
N LEU A 206 11.09 16.59 -9.28
CA LEU A 206 10.11 16.17 -8.30
C LEU A 206 8.88 15.62 -9.05
N TRP A 207 8.51 14.38 -8.76
CA TRP A 207 7.23 13.80 -9.13
C TRP A 207 6.19 14.14 -8.10
N LEU A 208 5.03 14.59 -8.57
CA LEU A 208 3.91 14.99 -7.73
C LEU A 208 2.64 14.34 -8.25
N ALA A 209 1.85 13.80 -7.33
CA ALA A 209 0.51 13.32 -7.62
C ALA A 209 -0.35 14.42 -8.25
N LYS A 210 -1.25 14.01 -9.14
CA LYS A 210 -2.21 14.92 -9.77
C LYS A 210 -3.08 15.55 -8.67
N GLY A 211 -3.22 16.86 -8.68
CA GLY A 211 -4.01 17.61 -7.69
C GLY A 211 -3.20 18.26 -6.57
N LEU A 212 -1.91 17.94 -6.44
CA LEU A 212 -1.04 18.67 -5.51
C LEU A 212 -0.63 20.04 -6.06
N ASP A 213 -0.61 21.03 -5.16
CA ASP A 213 -0.16 22.39 -5.46
C ASP A 213 1.37 22.43 -5.64
N ARG A 214 1.80 22.58 -6.89
CA ARG A 214 3.22 22.70 -7.26
C ARG A 214 3.90 23.89 -6.60
N ALA A 215 3.19 24.99 -6.37
CA ALA A 215 3.76 26.18 -5.75
C ALA A 215 4.15 25.95 -4.28
N LYS A 216 3.57 24.92 -3.63
CA LYS A 216 3.89 24.51 -2.26
C LYS A 216 4.91 23.37 -2.19
N ALA A 217 5.22 22.72 -3.32
CA ALA A 217 6.16 21.62 -3.36
C ALA A 217 7.62 22.10 -3.23
N ARG A 218 8.40 21.41 -2.39
CA ARG A 218 9.79 21.72 -2.07
C ARG A 218 10.62 20.45 -2.13
N LEU A 219 11.84 20.56 -2.64
CA LEU A 219 12.85 19.51 -2.62
C LEU A 219 14.08 20.02 -1.87
N GLY A 220 14.37 19.41 -0.72
CA GLY A 220 15.59 19.67 0.03
C GLY A 220 16.75 18.87 -0.54
N TYR A 221 17.94 19.46 -0.63
CA TYR A 221 19.18 18.78 -0.99
C TYR A 221 20.33 19.23 -0.08
N GLY A 222 21.26 18.31 0.18
CA GLY A 222 22.49 18.58 0.92
C GLY A 222 23.69 18.48 -0.02
N VAL A 223 24.62 19.43 0.09
CA VAL A 223 25.92 19.35 -0.58
C VAL A 223 26.95 18.93 0.45
N THR A 224 27.54 17.77 0.25
CA THR A 224 28.63 17.27 1.08
C THR A 224 29.94 17.42 0.31
N THR A 225 30.89 18.16 0.85
CA THR A 225 32.28 18.18 0.38
C THR A 225 33.12 17.42 1.38
N THR A 226 34.12 16.66 0.92
CA THR A 226 34.94 15.73 1.71
C THR A 226 35.55 16.33 3.00
N PHE A 227 35.58 17.66 3.15
CA PHE A 227 36.22 18.36 4.28
C PHE A 227 35.33 19.37 5.01
N ILE A 228 34.03 19.49 4.69
CA ILE A 228 33.14 20.49 5.31
C ILE A 228 31.79 19.84 5.66
N LEU A 229 31.21 20.25 6.80
CA LEU A 229 29.85 19.90 7.20
C LEU A 229 28.84 20.13 6.06
N PRO A 230 27.83 19.26 5.90
CA PRO A 230 26.87 19.38 4.82
C PRO A 230 26.13 20.73 4.87
N ILE A 231 26.05 21.42 3.74
CA ILE A 231 25.23 22.62 3.56
C ILE A 231 23.87 22.18 2.99
N TYR A 232 22.79 22.46 3.71
CA TYR A 232 21.43 22.14 3.28
C TYR A 232 20.80 23.32 2.56
N GLN A 233 20.21 23.07 1.39
CA GLN A 233 19.47 24.04 0.59
C GLN A 233 18.11 23.46 0.18
N THR A 234 17.20 24.32 -0.25
CA THR A 234 15.86 23.91 -0.67
C THR A 234 15.53 24.54 -2.02
N ALA A 235 15.13 23.73 -2.99
CA ALA A 235 14.58 24.20 -4.25
C ALA A 235 13.05 24.13 -4.22
N THR A 236 12.40 25.11 -4.82
CA THR A 236 10.96 25.05 -5.10
C THR A 236 10.73 24.32 -6.41
N ALA A 237 9.58 23.67 -6.59
CA ALA A 237 9.25 23.04 -7.87
C ALA A 237 9.26 24.04 -9.05
N ASN A 238 9.09 25.34 -8.78
CA ASN A 238 9.12 26.40 -9.80
C ASN A 238 10.55 26.89 -10.13
N SER A 239 11.54 26.61 -9.28
CA SER A 239 12.94 27.05 -9.46
C SER A 239 13.86 25.94 -9.97
N LEU A 240 13.36 24.71 -10.11
CA LEU A 240 14.06 23.60 -10.75
C LEU A 240 13.92 23.77 -12.28
N SER A 241 15.06 23.87 -13.00
CA SER A 241 15.06 23.96 -14.46
C SER A 241 14.22 22.84 -15.06
N ALA A 242 13.27 23.21 -15.91
CA ALA A 242 12.11 22.41 -16.27
C ALA A 242 12.45 21.05 -16.92
N LEU A 243 12.28 19.97 -16.16
CA LEU A 243 11.80 18.70 -16.67
C LEU A 243 10.65 18.14 -15.81
N VAL A 244 9.69 19.01 -15.47
CA VAL A 244 8.39 18.57 -14.93
C VAL A 244 7.58 17.97 -16.08
N THR A 245 7.87 16.72 -16.44
CA THR A 245 7.14 16.03 -17.50
C THR A 245 5.73 15.73 -17.00
N ARG A 246 4.74 16.43 -17.56
CA ARG A 246 3.32 16.06 -17.44
C ARG A 246 3.12 14.84 -18.32
N LEU A 247 3.14 13.65 -17.73
CA LEU A 247 2.76 12.43 -18.43
C LEU A 247 1.27 12.19 -18.23
N ASP A 248 0.45 12.74 -19.14
CA ASP A 248 -0.88 12.18 -19.40
C ASP A 248 -0.67 10.95 -20.30
N ARG A 249 -0.66 9.76 -19.68
CA ARG A 249 -0.33 8.50 -20.37
C ARG A 249 -1.52 7.88 -21.10
N SER A 250 -2.67 8.55 -21.19
CA SER A 250 -3.74 8.09 -22.08
C SER A 250 -3.40 8.25 -23.56
N THR A 251 -2.44 9.13 -23.93
CA THR A 251 -2.16 9.48 -25.33
C THR A 251 -0.71 9.33 -25.80
N GLY A 252 0.22 8.87 -24.95
CA GLY A 252 1.62 8.61 -25.36
C GLY A 252 2.37 9.81 -25.95
N LYS A 253 1.93 11.05 -25.74
CA LYS A 253 2.59 12.26 -26.26
C LYS A 253 3.36 12.99 -25.15
N HIS A 254 4.65 13.20 -25.39
CA HIS A 254 5.48 14.10 -24.59
C HIS A 254 5.11 15.55 -24.89
N TRP A 255 4.66 16.29 -23.87
CA TRP A 255 4.52 17.74 -23.96
C TRP A 255 5.83 18.39 -23.48
N ARG A 256 6.55 19.03 -24.41
CA ARG A 256 7.63 19.96 -24.07
C ARG A 256 7.04 21.36 -23.97
N PRO A 257 7.25 22.13 -22.89
CA PRO A 257 6.99 23.56 -22.93
C PRO A 257 8.04 24.24 -23.82
N ALA A 258 7.61 25.26 -24.56
CA ALA A 258 8.46 26.23 -25.24
C ALA A 258 9.17 27.13 -24.23
#